data_AF-E7AAA4-F1
#
_entry.id   AF-E7AAA4-F1
#
_cell.length_a   1.000
_cell.length_b   1.000
_cell.length_c   1.000
_cell.angle_alpha   90.00
_cell.angle_beta   90.00
_cell.angle_gamma   90.00
#
_symmetry.space_group_name_H-M   'P 1'
#
loop_
_entity.id
_entity.type
_entity.pdbx_description
1 polymer ?
#
loop_
_entity_poly.entity_id
_entity_poly.type
_entity_poly.pdbx_seq_one_letter_code
_entity_poly.pdbx_strand_id
1 'polypeptide(L)'
;MGNDEFSAQYQQEPLASSGGYFEPQYYKQIFTHELGQLNTYIFVDNALSLKESADNRALIVVGVEDYQQNARYIVLDCYCGIWSEEDTIKHILQAKAQYTEAKTYIESEGGGLVLHRLLMVELAKYNQRAKEAYKEPLSDAIYCYTPSRKVSKVTKIKAMRPFYNTGFLLFSHACQNLKQLKKELFSFNPDRPFKQDDCIDALASCINHPEVKPPYKAPPNTQNHNYRNRFAKRTWRI
;
A
#
# COMPACT_ATOMS: atom_id res chain seq x y z
N MET A 1 23.39 6.10 -33.94
CA MET A 1 23.33 4.66 -33.60
C MET A 1 24.37 4.45 -32.53
N GLY A 2 23.92 4.28 -31.28
CA GLY A 2 24.77 4.34 -30.10
C GLY A 2 25.58 3.07 -29.90
N ASN A 3 26.77 3.21 -29.31
CA ASN A 3 27.76 2.14 -29.06
C ASN A 3 27.21 0.87 -28.38
N ASP A 4 26.04 0.94 -27.74
CA ASP A 4 25.42 -0.19 -27.04
C ASP A 4 24.88 -1.27 -27.99
N GLU A 5 24.37 -0.90 -29.18
CA GLU A 5 23.88 -1.88 -30.16
C GLU A 5 25.01 -2.71 -30.78
N PHE A 6 26.19 -2.09 -30.96
CA PHE A 6 27.36 -2.76 -31.53
C PHE A 6 28.00 -3.74 -30.53
N SER A 7 27.97 -3.40 -29.24
CA SER A 7 28.55 -4.22 -28.17
C SER A 7 27.77 -5.53 -27.96
N ALA A 8 26.45 -5.47 -28.05
CA ALA A 8 25.56 -6.63 -27.87
C ALA A 8 25.70 -7.70 -28.98
N GLN A 9 26.02 -7.29 -30.20
CA GLN A 9 26.15 -8.21 -31.34
C GLN A 9 27.45 -9.04 -31.28
N TYR A 10 28.50 -8.50 -30.64
CA TYR A 10 29.83 -9.11 -30.62
C TYR A 10 30.06 -10.07 -29.45
N GLN A 11 29.35 -9.89 -28.34
CA GLN A 11 29.62 -10.62 -27.10
C GLN A 11 28.77 -11.90 -26.92
N GLN A 12 27.85 -12.21 -27.84
CA GLN A 12 26.85 -13.29 -27.67
C GLN A 12 26.10 -13.23 -26.32
N GLU A 13 26.11 -12.07 -25.65
CA GLU A 13 25.21 -11.83 -24.54
C GLU A 13 23.83 -11.62 -25.16
N PRO A 14 22.83 -12.46 -24.87
CA PRO A 14 21.48 -12.14 -25.28
C PRO A 14 21.19 -10.75 -24.70
N LEU A 15 20.84 -9.79 -25.57
CA LEU A 15 20.14 -8.58 -25.15
C LEU A 15 19.00 -9.09 -24.28
N ALA A 16 19.13 -8.97 -22.96
CA ALA A 16 18.06 -9.27 -22.04
C ALA A 16 16.87 -8.52 -22.64
N SER A 17 15.84 -9.26 -23.08
CA SER A 17 14.67 -8.65 -23.66
C SER A 17 14.30 -7.51 -22.74
N SER A 18 14.12 -6.33 -23.29
CA SER A 18 13.87 -5.07 -22.58
C SER A 18 12.52 -5.06 -21.84
N GLY A 19 12.15 -6.16 -21.17
CA GLY A 19 11.03 -6.30 -20.26
C GLY A 19 11.55 -6.21 -18.83
N GLY A 20 11.08 -5.23 -18.07
CA GLY A 20 11.34 -5.13 -16.64
C GLY A 20 10.88 -6.37 -15.88
N TYR A 21 11.26 -6.45 -14.61
CA TYR A 21 10.98 -7.60 -13.73
C TYR A 21 9.47 -7.90 -13.57
N PHE A 22 8.62 -6.89 -13.76
CA PHE A 22 7.17 -7.02 -13.83
C PHE A 22 6.69 -6.91 -15.28
N GLU A 23 6.13 -8.00 -15.81
CA GLU A 23 5.72 -8.05 -17.20
C GLU A 23 4.34 -7.40 -17.41
N PRO A 24 4.18 -6.49 -18.39
CA PRO A 24 2.92 -5.77 -18.63
C PRO A 24 1.69 -6.67 -18.83
N GLN A 25 1.87 -7.90 -19.31
CA GLN A 25 0.78 -8.85 -19.54
C GLN A 25 0.03 -9.28 -18.27
N TYR A 26 0.69 -9.20 -17.11
CA TYR A 26 0.05 -9.51 -15.82
C TYR A 26 -0.57 -8.28 -15.15
N TYR A 27 -0.39 -7.09 -15.72
CA TYR A 27 -0.97 -5.87 -15.18
C TYR A 27 -2.49 -5.90 -15.29
N LYS A 28 -3.18 -5.78 -14.16
CA LYS A 28 -4.65 -5.79 -14.09
C LYS A 28 -5.19 -4.55 -13.41
N GLN A 29 -6.28 -4.03 -13.96
CA GLN A 29 -7.04 -2.94 -13.39
C GLN A 29 -8.41 -3.42 -12.93
N ILE A 30 -9.02 -2.65 -12.04
CA ILE A 30 -10.35 -2.92 -11.49
C ILE A 30 -11.08 -1.61 -11.25
N PHE A 31 -12.40 -1.58 -11.45
CA PHE A 31 -13.21 -0.45 -11.06
C PHE A 31 -13.58 -0.56 -9.59
N THR A 32 -13.62 0.59 -8.89
CA THR A 32 -13.87 0.61 -7.44
C THR A 32 -15.25 0.07 -7.05
N HIS A 33 -16.25 0.15 -7.94
CA HIS A 33 -17.58 -0.40 -7.70
C HIS A 33 -17.64 -1.94 -7.76
N GLU A 34 -16.60 -2.58 -8.29
CA GLU A 34 -16.46 -4.05 -8.29
C GLU A 34 -15.85 -4.58 -6.99
N LEU A 35 -15.37 -3.69 -6.12
CA LEU A 35 -14.72 -4.04 -4.87
C LEU A 35 -15.74 -4.27 -3.76
N GLY A 36 -15.46 -5.26 -2.90
CA GLY A 36 -16.28 -5.55 -1.73
C GLY A 36 -15.88 -4.71 -0.52
N GLN A 37 -15.98 -5.32 0.66
CA GLN A 37 -15.48 -4.72 1.90
C GLN A 37 -13.95 -4.75 1.91
N LEU A 38 -13.35 -3.61 2.25
CA LEU A 38 -11.91 -3.40 2.25
C LEU A 38 -11.46 -2.83 3.60
N ASN A 39 -10.29 -3.25 4.08
CA ASN A 39 -9.52 -2.41 5.00
C ASN A 39 -8.63 -1.49 4.17
N THR A 40 -8.59 -0.20 4.50
CA THR A 40 -7.78 0.78 3.77
C THR A 40 -6.54 1.18 4.56
N TYR A 41 -5.45 1.37 3.84
CA TYR A 41 -4.14 1.68 4.39
C TYR A 41 -3.48 2.77 3.56
N ILE A 42 -2.82 3.70 4.24
CA ILE A 42 -2.03 4.76 3.63
C ILE A 42 -0.58 4.53 4.05
N PHE A 43 0.34 4.38 3.09
CA PHE A 43 1.77 4.26 3.36
C PHE A 43 2.50 5.47 2.80
N VAL A 44 3.29 6.11 3.67
CA VAL A 44 4.10 7.28 3.35
C VAL A 44 5.56 6.86 3.30
N ASP A 45 6.17 6.99 2.12
CA ASP A 45 7.62 6.94 1.93
C ASP A 45 8.15 8.37 1.87
N ASN A 46 9.04 8.70 2.82
CA ASN A 46 9.53 10.05 3.02
C ASN A 46 10.97 10.20 2.53
N ALA A 47 11.18 11.08 1.56
CA ALA A 47 12.48 11.49 1.09
C ALA A 47 13.10 12.61 1.96
N LEU A 48 14.41 12.52 2.19
CA LEU A 48 15.20 13.49 2.98
C LEU A 48 15.57 14.77 2.21
N SER A 49 15.59 14.73 0.88
CA SER A 49 16.14 15.80 0.06
C SER A 49 15.06 16.56 -0.70
N LEU A 50 15.21 17.88 -0.81
CA LEU A 50 14.33 18.77 -1.58
C LEU A 50 14.94 19.21 -2.93
N LYS A 51 16.08 18.64 -3.33
CA LYS A 51 16.72 18.97 -4.62
C LYS A 51 15.86 18.46 -5.79
N GLU A 52 15.90 19.11 -6.94
CA GLU A 52 15.18 18.64 -8.15
C GLU A 52 15.61 17.24 -8.62
N SER A 53 16.81 16.80 -8.24
CA SER A 53 17.31 15.43 -8.46
C SER A 53 17.09 14.50 -7.26
N ALA A 54 16.27 14.89 -6.28
CA ALA A 54 15.96 14.09 -5.11
C ALA A 54 14.93 13.01 -5.42
N ASP A 55 14.90 12.01 -4.54
CA ASP A 55 13.87 10.98 -4.49
C ASP A 55 12.50 11.63 -4.26
N ASN A 56 11.46 11.08 -4.87
CA ASN A 56 10.11 11.57 -4.62
C ASN A 56 9.67 11.18 -3.21
N ARG A 57 8.83 12.02 -2.61
CA ARG A 57 7.95 11.55 -1.55
C ARG A 57 6.79 10.82 -2.22
N ALA A 58 6.40 9.68 -1.66
CA ALA A 58 5.33 8.87 -2.19
C ALA A 58 4.31 8.55 -1.10
N LEU A 59 3.03 8.64 -1.47
CA LEU A 59 1.88 8.30 -0.66
C LEU A 59 1.06 7.29 -1.45
N ILE A 60 1.00 6.05 -0.99
CA ILE A 60 0.20 5.00 -1.62
C ILE A 60 -1.02 4.69 -0.75
N VAL A 61 -2.19 4.62 -1.38
CA VAL A 61 -3.42 4.15 -0.73
C VAL A 61 -3.74 2.76 -1.23
N VAL A 62 -3.82 1.80 -0.32
CA VAL A 62 -4.07 0.40 -0.63
C VAL A 62 -5.30 -0.09 0.12
N GLY A 63 -6.27 -0.62 -0.62
CA GLY A 63 -7.36 -1.42 -0.08
C GLY A 63 -6.94 -2.89 -0.03
N VAL A 64 -7.33 -3.58 1.03
CA VAL A 64 -7.09 -5.02 1.18
C VAL A 64 -8.41 -5.70 1.44
N GLU A 65 -8.76 -6.68 0.62
CA GLU A 65 -9.94 -7.52 0.80
C GLU A 65 -9.57 -8.99 0.91
N ASP A 66 -10.45 -9.77 1.52
CA ASP A 66 -10.35 -11.22 1.50
C ASP A 66 -11.00 -11.76 0.22
N TYR A 67 -10.13 -12.21 -0.68
CA TYR A 67 -10.48 -12.76 -1.98
C TYR A 67 -9.89 -14.16 -2.11
N GLN A 68 -10.73 -15.16 -2.40
CA GLN A 68 -10.29 -16.56 -2.56
C GLN A 68 -9.42 -17.06 -1.38
N GLN A 69 -9.84 -16.76 -0.14
CA GLN A 69 -9.17 -17.15 1.11
C GLN A 69 -7.75 -16.55 1.27
N ASN A 70 -7.45 -15.48 0.54
CA ASN A 70 -6.16 -14.80 0.55
C ASN A 70 -6.37 -13.28 0.52
N ALA A 71 -5.33 -12.54 0.90
CA ALA A 71 -5.35 -11.09 0.79
C ALA A 71 -5.18 -10.67 -0.67
N ARG A 72 -6.15 -9.93 -1.21
CA ARG A 72 -6.00 -9.20 -2.48
C ARG A 72 -5.78 -7.73 -2.18
N TYR A 73 -4.72 -7.18 -2.76
CA TYR A 73 -4.28 -5.80 -2.58
C TYR A 73 -4.71 -4.98 -3.80
N ILE A 74 -5.33 -3.84 -3.55
CA ILE A 74 -5.82 -2.93 -4.59
C ILE A 74 -5.23 -1.56 -4.34
N VAL A 75 -4.40 -1.08 -5.26
CA VAL A 75 -3.93 0.30 -5.23
C VAL A 75 -5.09 1.22 -5.59
N LEU A 76 -5.60 1.94 -4.59
CA LEU A 76 -6.75 2.83 -4.72
C LEU A 76 -6.33 4.20 -5.25
N ASP A 77 -5.25 4.75 -4.71
CA ASP A 77 -4.68 6.03 -5.16
C ASP A 77 -3.17 6.08 -4.91
N CYS A 78 -2.51 7.02 -5.59
CA CYS A 78 -1.08 7.26 -5.47
C CYS A 78 -0.84 8.77 -5.63
N TYR A 79 -0.14 9.36 -4.67
CA TYR A 79 0.35 10.72 -4.74
C TYR A 79 1.87 10.66 -4.69
N CYS A 80 2.55 11.36 -5.59
CA CYS A 80 4.01 11.39 -5.59
C CYS A 80 4.53 12.73 -6.13
N GLY A 81 5.69 13.16 -5.63
CA GLY A 81 6.40 14.32 -6.14
C GLY A 81 7.49 14.80 -5.19
N ILE A 82 8.15 15.88 -5.61
CA ILE A 82 9.13 16.59 -4.78
C ILE A 82 8.36 17.61 -3.95
N TRP A 83 8.19 17.32 -2.66
CA TRP A 83 7.33 18.09 -1.76
C TRP A 83 8.07 18.53 -0.51
N SER A 84 7.69 19.71 -0.01
CA SER A 84 7.98 20.12 1.37
C SER A 84 7.25 19.23 2.37
N GLU A 85 7.66 19.25 3.64
CA GLU A 85 6.95 18.59 4.74
C GLU A 85 5.50 19.07 4.82
N GLU A 86 5.28 20.38 4.64
CA GLU A 86 3.94 20.98 4.65
C GLU A 86 3.07 20.44 3.51
N ASP A 87 3.61 20.33 2.29
CA ASP A 87 2.87 19.79 1.15
C ASP A 87 2.62 18.28 1.29
N THR A 88 3.58 17.56 1.87
CA THR A 88 3.41 16.13 2.20
C THR A 88 2.26 15.95 3.20
N ILE A 89 2.20 16.79 4.24
CA ILE A 89 1.10 16.79 5.21
C ILE A 89 -0.24 17.08 4.54
N LYS A 90 -0.31 18.04 3.62
CA LYS A 90 -1.55 18.34 2.86
C LYS A 90 -2.02 17.12 2.08
N HIS A 91 -1.12 16.41 1.39
CA HIS A 91 -1.47 15.19 0.66
C HIS A 91 -1.91 14.05 1.58
N ILE A 92 -1.28 13.89 2.75
CA ILE A 92 -1.73 12.91 3.76
C ILE A 92 -3.14 13.25 4.24
N LEU A 93 -3.42 14.51 4.61
CA LEU A 93 -4.74 14.93 5.06
C LEU A 93 -5.80 14.81 3.96
N GLN A 94 -5.45 15.10 2.71
CA GLN A 94 -6.30 14.87 1.54
C GLN A 94 -6.67 13.40 1.39
N ALA A 95 -5.67 12.51 1.44
CA ALA A 95 -5.91 11.06 1.36
C ALA A 95 -6.76 10.57 2.53
N LYS A 96 -6.51 11.03 3.77
CA LYS A 96 -7.32 10.67 4.94
C LYS A 96 -8.75 11.20 4.85
N ALA A 97 -8.98 12.36 4.24
CA ALA A 97 -10.33 12.87 4.01
C ALA A 97 -11.10 12.05 2.97
N GLN A 98 -10.40 11.48 1.98
CA GLN A 98 -10.99 10.60 0.96
C GLN A 98 -11.18 9.16 1.46
N TYR A 99 -10.27 8.68 2.31
CA TYR A 99 -10.25 7.33 2.88
C TYR A 99 -10.27 7.42 4.42
N THR A 100 -11.44 7.77 4.97
CA THR A 100 -11.63 8.16 6.38
C THR A 100 -11.27 7.08 7.40
N GLU A 101 -11.42 5.81 7.02
CA GLU A 101 -11.09 4.65 7.87
C GLU A 101 -9.65 4.18 7.70
N ALA A 102 -8.86 4.83 6.83
CA ALA A 102 -7.54 4.33 6.49
C ALA A 102 -6.53 4.53 7.63
N LYS A 103 -5.88 3.42 8.00
CA LYS A 103 -4.72 3.45 8.90
C LYS A 103 -3.51 4.00 8.13
N THR A 104 -2.84 4.99 8.70
CA THR A 104 -1.70 5.66 8.05
C THR A 104 -0.40 5.18 8.67
N TYR A 105 0.56 4.79 7.84
CA TYR A 105 1.88 4.32 8.26
C TYR A 105 2.94 5.21 7.63
N ILE A 106 3.79 5.80 8.47
CA ILE A 106 4.91 6.65 8.06
C ILE A 106 6.20 5.91 8.37
N GLU A 107 7.08 5.78 7.39
CA GLU A 107 8.40 5.20 7.66
C GLU A 107 9.18 6.10 8.63
N SER A 108 9.71 5.54 9.72
CA SER A 108 10.36 6.35 10.77
C SER A 108 11.70 6.94 10.35
N GLU A 109 12.38 6.29 9.40
CA GLU A 109 13.65 6.77 8.83
C GLU A 109 13.37 7.91 7.82
N GLY A 110 14.41 8.48 7.22
CA GLY A 110 14.23 9.48 6.17
C GLY A 110 13.55 10.80 6.60
N GLY A 111 13.49 11.10 7.90
CA GLY A 111 12.79 12.28 8.43
C GLY A 111 11.32 12.04 8.81
N GLY A 112 10.81 10.82 8.70
CA GLY A 112 9.40 10.53 8.96
C GLY A 112 8.94 10.73 10.41
N LEU A 113 9.83 10.61 11.40
CA LEU A 113 9.49 10.98 12.79
C LEU A 113 9.17 12.48 12.94
N VAL A 114 9.89 13.33 12.21
CA VAL A 114 9.65 14.79 12.18
C VAL A 114 8.34 15.06 11.45
N LEU A 115 8.13 14.44 10.29
CA LEU A 115 6.89 14.53 9.53
C LEU A 115 5.68 14.13 10.38
N HIS A 116 5.77 13.01 11.10
CA HIS A 116 4.73 12.53 12.01
C HIS A 116 4.39 13.57 13.09
N ARG A 117 5.40 14.14 13.75
CA ARG A 117 5.20 15.17 14.77
C ARG A 117 4.49 16.40 14.21
N LEU A 118 4.91 16.88 13.03
CA LEU A 118 4.28 18.02 12.36
C LEU A 118 2.85 17.70 11.92
N LEU A 119 2.62 16.48 11.40
CA LEU A 119 1.30 15.99 11.02
C LEU A 119 0.33 15.97 12.20
N MET A 120 0.75 15.53 13.39
CA MET A 120 -0.12 15.54 14.58
C MET A 120 -0.62 16.95 14.91
N VAL A 121 0.25 17.96 14.80
CA VAL A 121 -0.12 19.36 15.05
C VAL A 121 -1.12 19.85 14.00
N GLU A 122 -0.88 19.55 12.72
CA GLU A 122 -1.78 20.00 11.65
C GLU A 122 -3.12 19.25 11.66
N LEU A 123 -3.12 17.95 12.01
CA LEU A 123 -4.32 17.16 12.22
C LEU A 123 -5.18 17.74 13.34
N ALA A 124 -4.58 18.15 14.46
CA ALA A 124 -5.31 18.80 15.55
C ALA A 124 -6.00 20.10 15.09
N LYS A 125 -5.29 20.94 14.31
CA LYS A 125 -5.88 22.14 13.71
C LYS A 125 -7.00 21.81 12.72
N TYR A 126 -6.80 20.80 11.88
CA TYR A 126 -7.81 20.34 10.93
C TYR A 126 -9.08 19.88 11.65
N ASN A 127 -8.93 18.99 12.64
CA ASN A 127 -10.05 18.42 13.39
C ASN A 127 -10.79 19.48 14.22
N GLN A 128 -10.09 20.49 14.74
CA GLN A 128 -10.74 21.64 15.39
C GLN A 128 -11.62 22.42 14.40
N ARG A 129 -11.12 22.72 13.19
CA ARG A 129 -11.92 23.38 12.13
C ARG A 129 -13.09 22.50 11.67
N ALA A 130 -12.89 21.19 11.56
CA ALA A 130 -13.95 20.25 11.20
C ALA A 130 -15.07 20.25 12.25
N LYS A 131 -14.70 20.24 13.53
CA LYS A 131 -15.64 20.35 14.66
C LYS A 131 -16.44 21.66 14.63
N GLU A 132 -15.77 22.79 14.40
CA GLU A 132 -16.44 24.10 14.24
C GLU A 132 -17.40 24.12 13.06
N ALA A 133 -17.11 23.35 12.01
CA ALA A 133 -17.93 23.19 10.82
C ALA A 133 -18.96 22.04 10.91
N TYR A 134 -19.11 21.40 12.07
CA TYR A 134 -19.98 20.22 12.27
C TYR A 134 -19.71 19.07 11.29
N LYS A 135 -18.44 18.86 10.94
CA LYS A 135 -17.96 17.73 10.13
C LYS A 135 -17.27 16.70 11.03
N GLU A 136 -17.33 15.44 10.61
CA GLU A 136 -16.59 14.37 11.26
C GLU A 136 -15.07 14.65 11.23
N PRO A 137 -14.37 14.48 12.36
CA PRO A 137 -12.92 14.62 12.40
C PRO A 137 -12.24 13.47 11.64
N LEU A 138 -11.02 13.72 11.16
CA LEU A 138 -10.19 12.66 10.58
C LEU A 138 -9.62 11.78 11.69
N SER A 139 -9.50 10.48 11.38
CA SER A 139 -8.89 9.49 12.27
C SER A 139 -7.45 9.82 12.62
N ASP A 140 -7.09 9.62 13.89
CA ASP A 140 -5.74 9.72 14.44
C ASP A 140 -4.94 8.40 14.36
N ALA A 141 -5.47 7.37 13.68
CA ALA A 141 -4.79 6.11 13.43
C ALA A 141 -3.60 6.30 12.46
N ILE A 142 -2.53 6.88 12.98
CA ILE A 142 -1.29 7.22 12.29
C ILE A 142 -0.14 6.63 13.10
N TYR A 143 0.68 5.82 12.45
CA TYR A 143 1.72 5.03 13.10
C TYR A 143 3.06 5.26 12.39
N CYS A 144 4.13 5.36 13.16
CA CYS A 144 5.47 5.26 12.60
C CYS A 144 5.93 3.80 12.64
N TYR A 145 6.51 3.31 11.56
CA TYR A 145 7.11 1.98 11.51
C TYR A 145 8.58 2.07 11.11
N THR A 146 9.40 1.21 11.69
CA THR A 146 10.82 1.12 11.32
C THR A 146 10.98 0.13 10.17
N PRO A 147 11.61 0.53 9.05
CA PRO A 147 11.85 -0.38 7.93
C PRO A 147 12.76 -1.53 8.38
N SER A 148 12.52 -2.72 7.84
CA SER A 148 13.37 -3.88 8.17
C SER A 148 14.74 -3.73 7.52
N ARG A 149 15.79 -3.56 8.32
CA ARG A 149 17.19 -3.53 7.82
C ARG A 149 17.68 -4.87 7.27
N LYS A 150 16.94 -5.96 7.51
CA LYS A 150 17.29 -7.31 7.04
C LYS A 150 16.86 -7.56 5.59
N VAL A 151 15.86 -6.83 5.11
CA VAL A 151 15.28 -7.02 3.79
C VAL A 151 15.64 -5.80 2.96
N SER A 152 16.44 -5.98 1.91
CA SER A 152 16.77 -4.87 1.02
C SER A 152 15.54 -4.37 0.27
N LYS A 153 15.56 -3.08 -0.12
CA LYS A 153 14.56 -2.43 -0.97
C LYS A 153 14.19 -3.28 -2.20
N VAL A 154 15.20 -3.71 -2.95
CA VAL A 154 15.03 -4.61 -4.11
C VAL A 154 14.31 -5.90 -3.74
N THR A 155 14.68 -6.54 -2.62
CA THR A 155 14.04 -7.80 -2.17
C THR A 155 12.58 -7.57 -1.80
N LYS A 156 12.27 -6.46 -1.12
CA LYS A 156 10.91 -6.04 -0.74
C LYS A 156 10.04 -5.86 -1.97
N ILE A 157 10.52 -5.14 -2.99
CA ILE A 157 9.82 -4.93 -4.27
C ILE A 157 9.62 -6.26 -5.00
N LYS A 158 10.67 -7.10 -5.08
CA LYS A 158 10.58 -8.43 -5.73
C LYS A 158 9.50 -9.33 -5.13
N ALA A 159 9.25 -9.21 -3.83
CA ALA A 159 8.23 -9.98 -3.11
C ALA A 159 6.78 -9.67 -3.54
N MET A 160 6.55 -8.56 -4.28
CA MET A 160 5.23 -8.27 -4.84
C MET A 160 4.86 -9.16 -6.03
N ARG A 161 5.84 -9.79 -6.69
CA ARG A 161 5.66 -10.53 -7.95
C ARG A 161 4.60 -11.64 -7.88
N PRO A 162 4.52 -12.49 -6.84
CA PRO A 162 3.47 -13.51 -6.75
C PRO A 162 2.07 -12.90 -6.79
N PHE A 163 1.83 -11.81 -6.05
CA PHE A 163 0.53 -11.14 -6.03
C PHE A 163 0.22 -10.51 -7.40
N TYR A 164 1.22 -9.89 -8.02
CA TYR A 164 1.11 -9.27 -9.34
C TYR A 164 0.77 -10.30 -10.42
N ASN A 165 1.56 -11.36 -10.56
CA ASN A 165 1.39 -12.37 -11.62
C ASN A 165 0.06 -13.13 -11.51
N THR A 166 -0.47 -13.28 -10.30
CA THR A 166 -1.71 -14.06 -10.05
C THR A 166 -2.98 -13.19 -10.06
N GLY A 167 -2.85 -11.86 -10.16
CA GLY A 167 -4.00 -10.95 -10.09
C GLY A 167 -4.51 -10.70 -8.66
N PHE A 168 -3.67 -10.94 -7.65
CA PHE A 168 -3.90 -10.56 -6.26
C PHE A 168 -3.33 -9.17 -5.92
N LEU A 169 -2.64 -8.52 -6.86
CA LEU A 169 -2.32 -7.10 -6.84
C LEU A 169 -3.00 -6.44 -8.04
N LEU A 170 -3.96 -5.55 -7.77
CA LEU A 170 -4.75 -4.84 -8.77
C LEU A 170 -4.57 -3.32 -8.62
N PHE A 171 -4.90 -2.59 -9.68
CA PHE A 171 -4.82 -1.13 -9.69
C PHE A 171 -6.16 -0.51 -10.04
N SER A 172 -6.66 0.40 -9.20
CA SER A 172 -7.89 1.13 -9.46
C SER A 172 -7.76 1.96 -10.74
N HIS A 173 -8.80 1.93 -11.58
CA HIS A 173 -8.91 2.84 -12.72
C HIS A 173 -8.91 4.33 -12.30
N ALA A 174 -9.31 4.63 -11.06
CA ALA A 174 -9.41 6.00 -10.54
C ALA A 174 -8.11 6.52 -9.89
N CYS A 175 -7.05 5.73 -9.83
CA CYS A 175 -5.77 6.12 -9.22
C CYS A 175 -5.14 7.31 -9.98
N GLN A 176 -4.84 8.42 -9.28
CA GLN A 176 -4.41 9.68 -9.90
C GLN A 176 -3.06 9.58 -10.61
N ASN A 177 -2.02 9.06 -9.94
CA ASN A 177 -0.67 8.95 -10.50
C ASN A 177 -0.35 7.56 -11.07
N LEU A 178 -1.34 6.91 -11.68
CA LEU A 178 -1.18 5.55 -12.19
C LEU A 178 -0.11 5.44 -13.29
N LYS A 179 0.11 6.51 -14.06
CA LYS A 179 1.17 6.58 -15.08
C LYS A 179 2.56 6.47 -14.47
N GLN A 180 2.82 7.17 -13.35
CA GLN A 180 4.10 7.11 -12.65
C GLN A 180 4.31 5.72 -12.05
N LEU A 181 3.30 5.16 -11.39
CA LEU A 181 3.38 3.81 -10.83
C LEU A 181 3.68 2.76 -11.90
N LYS A 182 2.98 2.80 -13.05
CA LYS A 182 3.28 1.92 -14.20
C LYS A 182 4.71 2.08 -14.71
N LYS A 183 5.18 3.34 -14.83
CA LYS A 183 6.55 3.64 -15.28
C LYS A 183 7.56 2.99 -14.35
N GLU A 184 7.44 3.20 -13.04
CA GLU A 184 8.33 2.58 -12.05
C GLU A 184 8.25 1.06 -12.09
N LEU A 185 7.04 0.50 -12.12
CA LEU A 185 6.80 -0.94 -12.12
C LEU A 185 7.43 -1.65 -13.34
N PHE A 186 7.22 -1.12 -14.54
CA PHE A 186 7.71 -1.75 -15.78
C PHE A 186 9.18 -1.45 -16.09
N SER A 187 9.72 -0.40 -15.49
CA SER A 187 11.14 -0.10 -15.63
C SER A 187 11.97 -0.87 -14.61
N PHE A 188 11.42 -1.21 -13.43
CA PHE A 188 12.12 -1.89 -12.35
C PHE A 188 12.96 -3.09 -12.82
N ASN A 189 14.26 -3.00 -12.56
CA ASN A 189 15.25 -4.03 -12.86
C ASN A 189 16.07 -4.32 -11.59
N PRO A 190 16.03 -5.55 -11.03
CA PRO A 190 16.74 -5.87 -9.80
C PRO A 190 18.27 -5.87 -9.94
N ASP A 191 18.79 -5.96 -11.16
CA ASP A 191 20.23 -6.07 -11.45
C ASP A 191 20.87 -4.71 -11.76
N ARG A 192 20.08 -3.63 -11.85
CA ARG A 192 20.57 -2.28 -12.15
C ARG A 192 20.14 -1.30 -11.05
N PRO A 193 21.04 -0.40 -10.61
CA PRO A 193 20.66 0.66 -9.68
C PRO A 193 19.59 1.54 -10.32
N PHE A 194 18.40 1.51 -9.74
CA PHE A 194 17.24 2.23 -10.24
C PHE A 194 17.23 3.67 -9.71
N LYS A 195 16.80 4.62 -10.55
CA LYS A 195 16.81 6.05 -10.20
C LYS A 195 15.54 6.54 -9.50
N GLN A 196 14.39 5.92 -9.74
CA GLN A 196 13.10 6.32 -9.17
C GLN A 196 12.20 5.09 -9.02
N ASP A 197 11.93 4.70 -7.79
CA ASP A 197 11.11 3.54 -7.42
C ASP A 197 10.30 3.79 -6.13
N ASP A 198 10.13 5.06 -5.75
CA ASP A 198 9.53 5.48 -4.48
C ASP A 198 8.06 5.03 -4.35
N CYS A 199 7.27 5.07 -5.44
CA CYS A 199 5.87 4.64 -5.40
C CYS A 199 5.76 3.13 -5.25
N ILE A 200 6.56 2.37 -6.00
CA ILE A 200 6.57 0.91 -5.91
C ILE A 200 7.23 0.41 -4.62
N ASP A 201 8.12 1.21 -4.03
CA ASP A 201 8.71 0.91 -2.73
C ASP A 201 7.72 1.13 -1.58
N ALA A 202 6.98 2.23 -1.60
CA ALA A 202 5.88 2.48 -0.68
C ALA A 202 4.81 1.37 -0.77
N LEU A 203 4.47 0.94 -2.00
CA LEU A 203 3.55 -0.18 -2.24
C LEU A 203 4.11 -1.49 -1.66
N ALA A 204 5.39 -1.77 -1.90
CA ALA A 204 6.05 -2.96 -1.38
C ALA A 204 6.12 -2.94 0.15
N SER A 205 6.38 -1.78 0.77
CA SER A 205 6.29 -1.58 2.22
C SER A 205 4.90 -1.93 2.73
N CYS A 206 3.84 -1.46 2.06
CA CYS A 206 2.46 -1.77 2.44
C CYS A 206 2.17 -3.28 2.41
N ILE A 207 2.46 -3.96 1.29
CA ILE A 207 2.16 -5.39 1.12
C ILE A 207 2.92 -6.25 2.14
N ASN A 208 4.16 -5.88 2.46
CA ASN A 208 4.99 -6.63 3.41
C ASN A 208 4.72 -6.28 4.88
N HIS A 209 3.88 -5.27 5.18
CA HIS A 209 3.67 -4.81 6.55
C HIS A 209 2.73 -5.78 7.31
N PRO A 210 3.12 -6.30 8.49
CA PRO A 210 2.36 -7.34 9.19
C PRO A 210 0.92 -6.96 9.61
N GLU A 211 0.64 -5.67 9.78
CA GLU A 211 -0.69 -5.17 10.16
C GLU A 211 -1.64 -4.95 8.97
N VAL A 212 -1.12 -5.06 7.75
CA VAL A 212 -1.91 -4.91 6.53
C VAL A 212 -2.59 -6.23 6.24
N LYS A 213 -3.89 -6.31 6.57
CA LYS A 213 -4.70 -7.53 6.52
C LYS A 213 -6.10 -7.22 6.00
N PRO A 214 -6.76 -8.18 5.33
CA PRO A 214 -8.14 -8.01 4.92
C PRO A 214 -9.09 -7.90 6.13
N PRO A 215 -10.32 -7.41 5.93
CA PRO A 215 -11.37 -7.42 6.94
C PRO A 215 -11.52 -8.80 7.58
N TYR A 216 -11.66 -8.84 8.90
CA TYR A 216 -11.85 -10.09 9.63
C TYR A 216 -13.20 -10.71 9.26
N LYS A 217 -13.18 -11.90 8.65
CA LYS A 217 -14.36 -12.74 8.55
C LYS A 217 -14.43 -13.61 9.81
N ALA A 218 -15.45 -13.38 10.62
CA ALA A 218 -15.74 -14.30 11.72
C ALA A 218 -15.87 -15.71 11.14
N PRO A 219 -15.27 -16.74 11.78
CA PRO A 219 -15.51 -18.11 11.36
C PRO A 219 -17.02 -18.33 11.36
N PRO A 220 -17.57 -19.05 10.38
CA PRO A 220 -18.99 -19.39 10.40
C PRO A 220 -19.26 -20.01 11.75
N ASN A 221 -20.19 -19.42 12.51
CA ASN A 221 -20.66 -19.96 13.77
C ASN A 221 -20.98 -21.42 13.49
N THR A 222 -20.11 -22.35 13.88
CA THR A 222 -20.52 -23.73 14.09
C THR A 222 -21.58 -23.57 15.14
N GLN A 223 -22.84 -23.62 14.70
CA GLN A 223 -23.95 -23.83 15.59
C GLN A 223 -23.56 -25.09 16.33
N ASN A 224 -22.98 -24.93 17.52
CA ASN A 224 -22.97 -25.96 18.52
C ASN A 224 -24.44 -26.24 18.69
N HIS A 225 -24.91 -27.29 18.00
CA HIS A 225 -26.11 -27.98 18.36
C HIS A 225 -25.95 -28.22 19.85
N ASN A 226 -26.58 -27.34 20.62
CA ASN A 226 -27.00 -27.63 21.97
C ASN A 226 -27.83 -28.89 21.82
N TYR A 227 -27.15 -30.04 21.90
CA TYR A 227 -27.72 -31.26 22.42
C TYR A 227 -28.21 -30.87 23.80
N ARG A 228 -29.42 -30.32 23.84
CA ARG A 228 -30.30 -30.34 24.98
C ARG A 228 -30.36 -31.81 25.34
N ASN A 229 -29.48 -32.22 26.23
CA ASN A 229 -29.62 -33.44 26.99
C ASN A 229 -30.98 -33.32 27.67
N ARG A 230 -31.99 -33.87 27.00
CA ARG A 230 -33.27 -34.24 27.58
C ARG A 230 -33.01 -35.37 28.56
N PHE A 231 -32.35 -35.06 29.68
CA PHE A 231 -32.55 -35.84 30.88
C PHE A 231 -33.94 -35.48 31.38
N ALA A 232 -34.92 -36.19 30.84
CA ALA A 232 -36.23 -36.31 31.45
C ALA A 232 -36.01 -36.77 32.90
N LYS A 233 -36.11 -35.84 33.84
CA LYS A 233 -36.33 -36.20 35.24
C LYS A 233 -37.69 -36.89 35.31
N ARG A 234 -37.69 -38.21 35.26
CA ARG A 234 -38.83 -39.05 35.61
C ARG A 234 -39.17 -38.75 37.06
N THR A 235 -40.23 -38.00 37.28
CA THR A 235 -40.96 -37.97 38.53
C THR A 235 -41.64 -39.32 38.71
N TRP A 236 -41.32 -40.02 39.80
CA TRP A 236 -42.25 -40.94 40.44
C TRP A 236 -42.27 -40.60 41.93
N ARG A 237 -43.44 -40.14 42.38
CA ARG A 237 -43.88 -40.24 43.77
C ARG A 237 -44.41 -41.66 43.97
N ILE A 238 -43.94 -42.34 45.01
CA ILE A 238 -44.67 -43.03 46.08
C ILE A 238 -43.64 -43.32 47.17
#